data_AF-A0AAD6UUD4-F1
#
_entry.id   AF-A0AAD6UUD4-F1
#
_cell.length_a   1.000
_cell.length_b   1.000
_cell.length_c   1.000
_cell.angle_alpha   90.00
_cell.angle_beta   90.00
_cell.angle_gamma   90.00
#
_symmetry.space_group_name_H-M   'P 1'
#
loop_
_entity.id
_entity.type
_entity.pdbx_description
1 polymer ?
#
loop_
_entity_poly.entity_id
_entity_poly.type
_entity_poly.pdbx_seq_one_letter_code
_entity_poly.pdbx_strand_id
1 'polypeptide(L)'
;QLSQLKAALSNAGVTGKPQNGKKKKRPSGAPEKDKAKRAAQLDEIHRRLNPFDVKVTKLKHDVGGRKIKGVTGKPSQSNQAGLEQRKKTLLKEWEEKGRADGIDRRFENDPSMGLEERMLERFTRGRQRASKANLEDDDELTHYGQSLSKLDDFDDVGLGIEEDEEQTVRAGQVNGDVVRKTHFNF
;
A
#
# COMPACT_ATOMS: atom_id res chain seq x y z
N GLN A 1 -30.75 13.64 6.90
CA GLN A 1 -30.21 12.37 6.35
C GLN A 1 -31.25 11.26 6.32
N LEU A 2 -31.94 10.96 7.44
CA LEU A 2 -32.97 9.90 7.46
C LEU A 2 -34.10 10.08 6.43
N SER A 3 -34.59 11.31 6.23
CA SER A 3 -35.62 11.62 5.23
C SER A 3 -35.16 11.31 3.80
N GLN A 4 -33.92 11.65 3.46
CA GLN A 4 -33.30 11.37 2.16
C GLN A 4 -33.16 9.86 1.92
N LEU A 5 -32.73 9.11 2.94
CA LEU A 5 -32.66 7.65 2.87
C LEU A 5 -34.04 7.03 2.64
N LYS A 6 -35.05 7.45 3.41
CA LYS A 6 -36.44 6.98 3.25
C LYS A 6 -36.98 7.26 1.84
N ALA A 7 -36.75 8.46 1.32
CA ALA A 7 -37.14 8.84 -0.03
C ALA A 7 -36.40 8.02 -1.11
N ALA A 8 -35.10 7.80 -0.94
CA ALA A 8 -34.30 6.98 -1.87
C ALA A 8 -34.80 5.52 -1.90
N LEU A 9 -35.07 4.94 -0.73
CA LEU A 9 -35.60 3.58 -0.62
C LEU A 9 -37.02 3.42 -1.15
N SER A 10 -37.87 4.44 -0.99
CA SER A 10 -39.21 4.45 -1.58
C SER A 10 -39.16 4.58 -3.10
N ASN A 11 -38.29 5.45 -3.62
CA ASN A 11 -38.12 5.65 -5.06
C ASN A 11 -37.54 4.41 -5.75
N ALA A 12 -36.65 3.68 -5.07
CA ALA A 12 -36.13 2.39 -5.54
C ALA A 12 -37.13 1.24 -5.39
N GLY A 13 -38.32 1.48 -4.81
CA GLY A 13 -39.35 0.46 -4.63
C GLY A 13 -38.94 -0.67 -3.67
N VAL A 14 -37.90 -0.45 -2.85
CA VAL A 14 -37.42 -1.42 -1.85
C VAL A 14 -38.31 -1.39 -0.61
N THR A 15 -38.74 -0.19 -0.19
CA THR A 15 -39.66 -0.02 0.93
C THR A 15 -41.03 0.41 0.39
N GLY A 16 -41.97 -0.53 0.28
CA GLY A 16 -43.37 -0.27 -0.03
C GLY A 16 -44.28 -0.79 1.08
N LYS A 17 -45.36 -0.05 1.39
CA LYS A 17 -46.43 -0.58 2.26
C LYS A 17 -46.94 -1.91 1.67
N PRO A 18 -47.23 -2.93 2.50
CA PRO A 18 -47.86 -4.14 1.99
C PRO A 18 -49.15 -3.73 1.27
N GLN A 19 -49.33 -4.21 0.04
CA GLN A 19 -50.54 -3.94 -0.72
C GLN A 19 -51.71 -4.63 -0.01
N ASN A 20 -52.43 -3.89 0.83
CA ASN A 20 -53.72 -4.30 1.36
C ASN A 20 -54.74 -4.28 0.22
N GLY A 21 -54.89 -5.41 -0.46
CA GLY A 21 -55.87 -5.56 -1.52
C GLY A 21 -55.51 -6.68 -2.48
N LYS A 22 -56.23 -7.79 -2.39
CA LYS A 22 -56.26 -8.95 -3.31
C LYS A 22 -54.88 -9.46 -3.73
N LYS A 23 -54.45 -10.57 -3.09
CA LYS A 23 -53.26 -11.37 -3.40
C LYS A 23 -53.07 -11.56 -4.91
N LYS A 24 -52.34 -10.66 -5.57
CA LYS A 24 -51.80 -10.91 -6.90
C LYS A 24 -50.77 -12.02 -6.72
N LYS A 25 -51.05 -13.23 -7.23
CA LYS A 25 -50.13 -14.37 -7.20
C LYS A 25 -48.77 -13.87 -7.68
N ARG A 26 -47.83 -13.69 -6.76
CA ARG A 26 -46.43 -13.46 -7.11
C ARG A 26 -45.98 -14.74 -7.81
N PRO A 27 -45.44 -14.70 -9.03
CA PRO A 27 -44.87 -15.89 -9.62
C PRO A 27 -43.82 -16.41 -8.63
N SER A 28 -43.96 -17.66 -8.22
CA SER A 28 -43.12 -18.39 -7.27
C SER A 28 -41.74 -18.68 -7.89
N GLY A 29 -41.07 -17.64 -8.36
CA GLY A 29 -39.90 -17.70 -9.23
C GLY A 29 -39.58 -16.37 -9.90
N ALA A 30 -39.76 -15.23 -9.22
CA ALA A 30 -39.22 -13.98 -9.74
C ALA A 30 -37.69 -14.14 -9.89
N PRO A 31 -37.16 -13.95 -11.11
CA PRO A 31 -35.85 -14.43 -11.50
C PRO A 31 -34.78 -13.80 -10.62
N GLU A 32 -33.74 -14.56 -10.30
CA GLU A 32 -32.53 -14.11 -9.61
C GLU A 32 -32.03 -12.71 -10.06
N LYS A 33 -32.25 -12.39 -11.35
CA LYS A 33 -32.02 -11.08 -11.98
C LYS A 33 -32.72 -9.91 -11.26
N ASP A 34 -33.93 -10.08 -10.75
CA ASP A 34 -34.64 -9.02 -10.02
C ASP A 34 -34.09 -8.82 -8.60
N LYS A 35 -33.55 -9.88 -7.99
CA LYS A 35 -32.86 -9.78 -6.70
C LYS A 35 -31.52 -9.07 -6.87
N ALA A 36 -30.74 -9.44 -7.90
CA ALA A 36 -29.47 -8.80 -8.22
C ALA A 36 -29.64 -7.30 -8.53
N LYS A 37 -30.67 -6.94 -9.32
CA LYS A 37 -30.99 -5.53 -9.60
C LYS A 37 -31.33 -4.74 -8.33
N ARG A 38 -32.14 -5.32 -7.43
CA ARG A 38 -32.45 -4.69 -6.13
C ARG A 38 -31.22 -4.54 -5.24
N ALA A 39 -30.36 -5.55 -5.19
CA ALA A 39 -29.11 -5.49 -4.43
C ALA A 39 -28.18 -4.39 -4.97
N ALA A 40 -28.01 -4.30 -6.29
CA ALA A 40 -27.21 -3.24 -6.91
C ALA A 40 -27.77 -1.84 -6.63
N GLN A 41 -29.10 -1.65 -6.65
CA GLN A 41 -29.75 -0.40 -6.29
C GLN A 41 -29.55 -0.04 -4.81
N LEU A 42 -29.65 -1.04 -3.92
CA LEU A 42 -29.38 -0.83 -2.49
C LEU A 42 -27.92 -0.44 -2.23
N ASP A 43 -26.97 -1.09 -2.90
CA ASP A 43 -25.55 -0.75 -2.82
C ASP A 43 -25.27 0.67 -3.33
N GLU A 44 -25.95 1.09 -4.40
CA GLU A 44 -25.85 2.45 -4.92
C GLU A 44 -26.37 3.49 -3.90
N ILE A 45 -27.55 3.23 -3.32
CA ILE A 45 -28.12 4.08 -2.26
C ILE A 45 -27.15 4.17 -1.07
N HIS A 46 -26.63 3.02 -0.62
CA HIS A 46 -25.68 2.95 0.49
C HIS A 46 -24.42 3.78 0.21
N ARG A 47 -23.78 3.59 -0.96
CA ARG A 47 -22.58 4.34 -1.36
C ARG A 47 -22.83 5.83 -1.50
N ARG A 48 -24.00 6.23 -2.00
CA ARG A 48 -24.35 7.64 -2.20
C ARG A 48 -24.64 8.35 -0.88
N LEU A 49 -25.30 7.67 0.06
CA LEU A 49 -25.70 8.24 1.34
C LEU A 49 -24.64 8.11 2.44
N ASN A 50 -23.55 7.38 2.21
CA ASN A 50 -22.43 7.31 3.14
C ASN A 50 -21.37 8.40 2.85
N PRO A 51 -21.28 9.46 3.67
CA PRO A 51 -20.27 10.50 3.49
C PRO A 51 -18.88 10.12 4.03
N PHE A 52 -18.77 9.04 4.82
CA PHE A 52 -17.54 8.72 5.56
C PHE A 52 -16.53 7.91 4.73
N ASP A 53 -16.97 7.23 3.68
CA ASP A 53 -16.09 6.47 2.79
C ASP A 53 -15.30 7.35 1.80
N VAL A 54 -15.71 8.61 1.62
CA VAL A 54 -15.13 9.55 0.65
C VAL A 54 -14.56 10.76 1.35
N LYS A 55 -13.24 10.94 1.25
CA LYS A 55 -12.56 12.17 1.68
C LYS A 55 -12.68 13.21 0.57
N VAL A 56 -13.30 14.34 0.85
CA VAL A 56 -13.43 15.47 -0.09
C VAL A 56 -12.64 16.67 0.46
N THR A 57 -11.76 17.23 -0.34
CA THR A 57 -11.02 18.46 0.00
C THR A 57 -11.67 19.67 -0.65
N LYS A 58 -11.85 20.76 0.10
CA LYS A 58 -12.34 22.01 -0.45
C LYS A 58 -11.24 22.71 -1.25
N LEU A 59 -11.61 23.25 -2.40
CA LEU A 59 -10.70 24.03 -3.22
C LEU A 59 -10.56 25.45 -2.66
N LYS A 60 -9.34 26.00 -2.66
CA LYS A 60 -9.07 27.34 -2.13
C LYS A 60 -9.60 28.46 -3.05
N HIS A 61 -9.50 28.27 -4.36
CA HIS A 61 -9.91 29.23 -5.39
C HIS A 61 -10.68 28.52 -6.50
N ASP A 62 -11.64 29.18 -7.12
CA ASP A 62 -12.34 28.62 -8.29
C ASP A 62 -11.39 28.59 -9.49
N VAL A 63 -11.28 27.43 -10.13
CA VAL A 63 -10.42 27.20 -11.31
C VAL A 63 -11.21 26.96 -12.60
N GLY A 64 -12.49 27.32 -12.63
CA GLY A 64 -13.28 27.42 -13.86
C GLY A 64 -13.34 26.12 -14.66
N GLY A 65 -14.13 25.15 -14.19
CA GLY A 65 -14.47 23.92 -14.93
C GLY A 65 -13.34 22.90 -15.10
N ARG A 66 -12.14 23.16 -14.58
CA ARG A 66 -11.01 22.21 -14.64
C ARG A 66 -11.21 21.05 -13.66
N LYS A 67 -10.95 19.82 -14.12
CA LYS A 67 -10.90 18.63 -13.26
C LYS A 67 -9.58 18.59 -12.50
N ILE A 68 -9.63 18.89 -11.20
CA ILE A 68 -8.45 18.87 -10.33
C ILE A 68 -8.28 17.47 -9.75
N LYS A 69 -7.10 16.88 -9.96
CA LYS A 69 -6.74 15.59 -9.36
C LYS A 69 -6.59 15.75 -7.85
N GLY A 70 -7.07 14.78 -7.08
CA GLY A 70 -6.92 14.76 -5.62
C GLY A 70 -8.02 15.46 -4.82
N VAL A 71 -9.05 16.04 -5.46
CA VAL A 71 -10.19 16.65 -4.75
C VAL A 71 -11.01 15.64 -3.95
N THR A 72 -11.06 14.40 -4.44
CA THR A 72 -11.77 13.30 -3.79
C THR A 72 -10.88 12.07 -3.67
N GLY A 73 -10.91 11.41 -2.52
CA GLY A 73 -10.20 10.16 -2.27
C GLY A 73 -11.07 9.16 -1.50
N LYS A 74 -10.70 7.87 -1.55
CA LYS A 74 -11.37 6.77 -0.84
C LYS A 74 -10.42 6.13 0.17
N PRO A 75 -10.24 6.74 1.36
CA PRO A 75 -9.23 6.29 2.33
C PRO A 75 -9.46 4.84 2.79
N SER A 76 -10.70 4.43 3.07
CA SER A 76 -11.02 3.07 3.53
C SER A 76 -10.60 2.00 2.53
N GLN A 77 -10.89 2.22 1.23
CA GLN A 77 -10.52 1.29 0.16
C GLN A 77 -9.00 1.20 -0.03
N SER A 78 -8.31 2.35 0.02
CA SER A 78 -6.85 2.40 -0.08
C SER A 78 -6.18 1.66 1.08
N ASN A 79 -6.66 1.88 2.30
CA ASN A 79 -6.14 1.20 3.49
C ASN A 79 -6.38 -0.32 3.42
N GLN A 80 -7.58 -0.73 3.01
CA GLN A 80 -7.90 -2.14 2.83
C GLN A 80 -6.99 -2.80 1.79
N ALA A 81 -6.80 -2.16 0.63
CA ALA A 81 -5.89 -2.68 -0.40
C ALA A 81 -4.46 -2.82 0.12
N GLY A 82 -3.96 -1.84 0.88
CA GLY A 82 -2.64 -1.91 1.51
C GLY A 82 -2.52 -3.05 2.52
N LEU A 83 -3.56 -3.29 3.34
CA LEU A 83 -3.60 -4.41 4.27
C LEU A 83 -3.63 -5.76 3.54
N GLU A 84 -4.40 -5.88 2.47
CA GLU A 84 -4.44 -7.09 1.64
C GLU A 84 -3.09 -7.37 0.97
N GLN A 85 -2.37 -6.33 0.53
CA GLN A 85 -1.02 -6.46 0.00
C GLN A 85 -0.04 -6.96 1.07
N ARG A 86 -0.07 -6.38 2.28
CA ARG A 86 0.77 -6.85 3.41
C ARG A 86 0.46 -8.29 3.79
N LYS A 87 -0.82 -8.69 3.80
CA LYS A 87 -1.23 -10.09 4.04
C LYS A 87 -0.72 -11.05 2.96
N LYS A 88 -0.52 -10.60 1.72
CA LYS A 88 -0.01 -11.44 0.63
C LYS A 88 1.52 -11.51 0.57
N THR A 89 2.19 -10.49 1.10
CA THR A 89 3.66 -10.34 1.05
C THR A 89 4.25 -10.62 2.42
N LEU A 90 4.27 -9.62 3.31
CA LEU A 90 4.88 -9.69 4.64
C LEU A 90 4.40 -10.88 5.49
N LEU A 91 3.10 -11.17 5.50
CA LEU A 91 2.58 -12.32 6.26
C LEU A 91 3.14 -13.63 5.72
N LYS A 92 3.17 -13.79 4.40
CA LYS A 92 3.69 -14.99 3.75
C LYS A 92 5.20 -15.13 3.98
N GLU A 93 5.94 -14.04 3.85
CA GLU A 93 7.39 -13.99 4.13
C GLU A 93 7.68 -14.37 5.60
N TRP A 94 6.86 -13.89 6.53
CA TRP A 94 6.97 -14.23 7.95
C TRP A 94 6.62 -15.70 8.23
N GLU A 95 5.56 -16.24 7.61
CA GLU A 95 5.21 -17.67 7.72
C GLU A 95 6.26 -18.61 7.09
N GLU A 96 6.94 -18.14 6.04
CA GLU A 96 8.04 -18.84 5.36
C GLU A 96 9.40 -18.56 6.03
N LYS A 97 9.47 -17.69 7.06
CA LYS A 97 10.70 -17.40 7.80
C LYS A 97 11.22 -18.69 8.45
N GLY A 98 12.44 -19.08 8.07
CA GLY A 98 13.07 -20.33 8.50
C GLY A 98 12.72 -21.57 7.66
N ARG A 99 11.90 -21.45 6.60
CA ARG A 99 11.68 -22.53 5.62
C ARG A 99 12.62 -22.39 4.42
N ALA A 100 13.39 -23.44 4.12
CA ALA A 100 14.34 -23.46 3.00
C ALA A 100 13.75 -24.02 1.67
N ASP A 101 12.49 -24.45 1.67
CA ASP A 101 12.00 -25.53 0.78
C ASP A 101 11.23 -25.09 -0.48
N GLY A 102 11.42 -23.86 -0.95
CA GLY A 102 10.74 -23.37 -2.16
C GLY A 102 11.38 -23.85 -3.48
N ILE A 103 11.53 -25.16 -3.74
CA ILE A 103 12.15 -25.65 -4.99
C ILE A 103 11.18 -25.48 -6.17
N ASP A 104 11.59 -24.70 -7.18
CA ASP A 104 10.83 -24.52 -8.42
C ASP A 104 10.89 -25.79 -9.27
N ARG A 105 9.94 -26.72 -9.15
CA ARG A 105 9.97 -28.01 -9.85
C ARG A 105 9.78 -27.92 -11.37
N ARG A 106 9.61 -26.73 -11.95
CA ARG A 106 9.43 -26.57 -13.40
C ARG A 106 10.69 -26.90 -14.18
N PHE A 107 11.89 -26.60 -13.65
CA PHE A 107 13.15 -26.94 -14.30
C PHE A 107 13.42 -28.46 -14.29
N GLU A 108 12.90 -29.17 -13.28
CA GLU A 108 13.11 -30.62 -13.13
C GLU A 108 12.33 -31.45 -14.16
N ASN A 109 11.18 -30.93 -14.59
CA ASN A 109 10.24 -31.58 -15.50
C ASN A 109 10.43 -31.21 -16.97
N ASP A 110 11.39 -30.33 -17.31
CA ASP A 110 11.65 -29.94 -18.70
C ASP A 110 12.25 -31.12 -19.49
N PRO A 111 11.61 -31.63 -20.57
CA PRO A 111 12.13 -32.74 -21.38
C PRO A 111 13.40 -32.41 -22.15
N SER A 112 13.71 -31.13 -22.36
CA SER A 112 14.82 -30.67 -23.20
C SER A 112 16.18 -30.67 -22.48
N MET A 113 16.17 -30.65 -21.14
CA MET A 113 17.40 -30.68 -20.35
C MET A 113 17.93 -32.10 -20.15
N GLY A 114 19.24 -32.26 -20.33
CA GLY A 114 19.94 -33.52 -20.04
C GLY A 114 19.93 -33.88 -18.56
N LEU A 115 20.12 -35.16 -18.23
CA LEU A 115 20.06 -35.65 -16.85
C LEU A 115 21.19 -35.06 -15.97
N GLU A 116 22.37 -34.86 -16.55
CA GLU A 116 23.53 -34.23 -15.91
C GLU A 116 23.33 -32.72 -15.71
N GLU A 117 22.79 -32.03 -16.72
CA GLU A 117 22.46 -30.61 -16.67
C GLU A 117 21.44 -30.30 -15.58
N ARG A 118 20.40 -31.15 -15.45
CA ARG A 118 19.43 -31.08 -14.34
C ARG A 118 20.08 -31.23 -12.96
N MET A 119 21.04 -32.15 -12.82
CA MET A 119 21.76 -32.33 -11.54
C MET A 119 22.67 -31.14 -11.22
N LEU A 120 23.33 -30.56 -12.22
CA LEU A 120 24.16 -29.38 -12.07
C LEU A 120 23.33 -28.14 -11.69
N GLU A 121 22.16 -27.95 -12.30
CA GLU A 121 21.24 -26.86 -11.94
C GLU A 121 20.70 -27.00 -10.51
N ARG A 122 20.35 -28.22 -10.06
CA ARG A 122 19.98 -28.48 -8.66
C ARG A 122 21.09 -28.04 -7.70
N PHE A 123 22.32 -28.45 -8.00
CA PHE A 123 23.48 -28.19 -7.15
C PHE A 123 23.81 -26.68 -7.05
N THR A 124 23.87 -26.00 -8.18
CA THR A 124 24.17 -24.56 -8.24
C THR A 124 23.11 -23.72 -7.54
N ARG A 125 21.82 -24.04 -7.75
CA ARG A 125 20.69 -23.31 -7.15
C ARG A 125 20.55 -23.57 -5.65
N GLY A 126 20.88 -24.77 -5.19
CA GLY A 126 21.00 -25.08 -3.75
C GLY A 126 22.09 -24.24 -3.07
N ARG A 127 23.25 -24.12 -3.71
CA ARG A 127 24.38 -23.33 -3.18
C ARG A 127 24.12 -21.82 -3.18
N GLN A 128 23.46 -21.30 -4.22
CA GLN A 128 23.07 -19.88 -4.29
C GLN A 128 22.07 -19.47 -3.19
N ARG A 129 21.25 -20.41 -2.68
CA ARG A 129 20.34 -20.15 -1.56
C ARG A 129 21.10 -20.07 -0.24
N ALA A 130 22.05 -20.97 -0.01
CA ALA A 130 22.88 -20.93 1.18
C ALA A 130 23.75 -19.67 1.26
N SER A 131 24.17 -19.11 0.10
CA SER A 131 24.94 -17.86 0.06
C SER A 131 24.09 -16.59 0.18
N LYS A 132 22.77 -16.67 -0.01
CA LYS A 132 21.82 -15.64 0.42
C LYS A 132 21.53 -15.88 1.91
N ALA A 133 22.57 -15.79 2.72
CA ALA A 133 22.43 -15.76 4.16
C ALA A 133 21.53 -14.58 4.51
N ASN A 134 20.54 -14.87 5.33
CA ASN A 134 19.61 -13.91 5.88
C ASN A 134 20.43 -12.93 6.73
N LEU A 135 20.55 -11.66 6.34
CA LEU A 135 21.21 -10.59 7.12
C LEU A 135 20.41 -10.23 8.40
N GLU A 136 19.57 -11.14 8.86
CA GLU A 136 18.79 -11.05 10.10
C GLU A 136 19.45 -11.83 11.25
N ASP A 137 20.59 -12.49 11.02
CA ASP A 137 21.42 -12.92 12.15
C ASP A 137 21.80 -11.64 12.93
N ASP A 138 21.78 -11.72 14.26
CA ASP A 138 21.98 -10.65 15.26
C ASP A 138 23.37 -9.94 15.18
N ASP A 139 24.01 -9.98 14.03
CA ASP A 139 25.21 -9.23 13.72
C ASP A 139 24.84 -7.74 13.63
N GLU A 140 25.38 -6.97 14.58
CA GLU A 140 25.22 -5.54 14.67
C GLU A 140 25.56 -4.89 13.31
N LEU A 141 24.57 -4.24 12.67
CA LEU A 141 24.75 -3.65 11.35
C LEU A 141 25.79 -2.52 11.44
N THR A 142 27.00 -2.77 10.93
CA THR A 142 28.12 -1.82 11.03
C THR A 142 28.43 -1.15 9.68
N HIS A 143 28.83 0.13 9.72
CA HIS A 143 29.39 0.88 8.60
C HIS A 143 30.71 1.52 9.06
N TYR A 144 31.81 1.27 8.34
CA TYR A 144 33.16 1.65 8.76
C TYR A 144 33.55 1.16 10.18
N GLY A 145 33.02 0.01 10.62
CA GLY A 145 33.28 -0.54 11.95
C GLY A 145 32.49 0.12 13.09
N GLN A 146 31.57 1.03 12.79
CA GLN A 146 30.65 1.62 13.75
C GLN A 146 29.26 1.04 13.58
N SER A 147 28.62 0.72 14.70
CA SER A 147 27.24 0.25 14.75
C SER A 147 26.26 1.34 14.32
N LEU A 148 25.41 1.02 13.34
CA LEU A 148 24.35 1.90 12.85
C LEU A 148 23.15 1.99 13.80
N SER A 149 23.00 1.07 14.75
CA SER A 149 21.91 1.14 15.74
C SER A 149 22.08 2.30 16.73
N LYS A 150 23.29 2.85 16.84
CA LYS A 150 23.63 4.00 17.69
C LYS A 150 23.50 5.35 16.99
N LEU A 151 23.17 5.36 15.70
CA LEU A 151 22.97 6.56 14.87
C LEU A 151 21.52 7.09 14.89
N ASP A 152 20.69 6.59 15.82
CA ASP A 152 19.25 6.92 15.90
C ASP A 152 18.97 8.39 16.24
N ASP A 153 19.96 9.08 16.82
CA ASP A 153 19.90 10.50 17.06
C ASP A 153 20.83 11.18 16.05
N PHE A 154 20.24 11.77 15.00
CA PHE A 154 20.91 12.72 14.09
C PHE A 154 21.50 13.95 14.81
N ASP A 155 21.61 13.91 16.14
CA ASP A 155 22.26 14.92 16.99
C ASP A 155 23.77 14.98 16.76
N ASP A 156 24.43 13.89 16.33
CA ASP A 156 25.88 13.87 16.05
C ASP A 156 26.23 14.15 14.58
N VAL A 157 25.24 14.20 13.67
CA VAL A 157 25.48 14.90 12.41
C VAL A 157 25.46 16.38 12.75
N GLY A 158 26.64 17.00 12.88
CA GLY A 158 26.84 18.40 13.25
C GLY A 158 26.19 19.41 12.30
N LEU A 159 24.86 19.36 12.22
CA LEU A 159 23.90 20.26 11.58
C LEU A 159 23.21 21.11 12.66
N GLY A 160 23.64 20.99 13.92
CA GLY A 160 23.38 21.98 14.95
C GLY A 160 23.97 23.31 14.50
N ILE A 161 23.09 24.21 14.09
CA ILE A 161 23.38 25.61 13.83
C ILE A 161 23.57 26.27 15.20
N GLU A 162 24.64 25.91 15.92
CA GLU A 162 25.11 26.71 17.03
C GLU A 162 26.02 27.79 16.43
N GLU A 163 25.42 28.97 16.33
CA GLU A 163 26.05 30.24 16.06
C GLU A 163 27.02 30.54 17.22
N ASP A 164 28.20 29.92 17.22
CA ASP A 164 29.30 30.35 18.08
C ASP A 164 30.60 30.48 17.28
N GLU A 165 31.12 31.70 17.30
CA GLU A 165 32.20 32.22 16.48
C GLU A 165 33.57 31.73 16.96
N GLU A 166 33.84 30.43 17.00
CA GLU A 166 35.21 29.96 17.27
C GLU A 166 35.71 28.92 16.27
N GLN A 167 36.72 29.38 15.54
CA GLN A 167 37.55 28.67 14.56
C GLN A 167 37.94 27.27 15.03
N THR A 168 37.15 26.26 14.70
CA THR A 168 37.60 24.87 14.71
C THR A 168 37.70 24.39 13.28
N VAL A 169 38.94 24.30 12.79
CA VAL A 169 39.27 23.77 11.47
C VAL A 169 39.01 22.26 11.48
N ARG A 170 37.74 21.85 11.28
CA ARG A 170 37.40 20.44 11.01
C ARG A 170 37.89 20.09 9.61
N ALA A 171 38.94 19.28 9.54
CA ALA A 171 39.52 18.77 8.30
C ALA A 171 38.47 17.97 7.50
N GLY A 172 37.83 18.62 6.54
CA GLY A 172 36.80 18.03 5.69
C GLY A 172 35.71 18.98 5.24
N GLN A 173 35.54 20.13 5.91
CA GLN A 173 34.60 21.16 5.47
C GLN A 173 35.28 22.14 4.52
N VAL A 174 34.64 22.40 3.37
CA VAL A 174 35.10 23.39 2.38
C VAL A 174 34.85 24.78 2.94
N ASN A 175 35.86 25.66 2.90
CA ASN A 175 35.76 27.04 3.41
C ASN A 175 34.50 27.75 2.89
N GLY A 176 33.80 28.45 3.77
CA GLY A 176 32.54 29.14 3.46
C GLY A 176 32.66 30.13 2.30
N ASP A 177 33.80 30.84 2.21
CA ASP A 177 34.08 31.77 1.11
C ASP A 177 34.17 31.07 -0.25
N VAL A 178 34.72 29.86 -0.27
CA VAL A 178 34.84 29.05 -1.50
C VAL A 178 33.45 28.61 -1.94
N VAL A 179 32.60 28.14 -1.01
CA VAL A 179 31.22 27.74 -1.31
C VAL A 179 30.40 28.93 -1.80
N ARG A 180 30.50 30.08 -1.13
CA ARG A 180 29.79 31.31 -1.51
C ARG A 180 30.12 31.73 -2.93
N LYS A 181 31.42 31.79 -3.24
CA LYS A 181 31.92 32.23 -4.54
C LYS A 181 31.59 31.24 -5.67
N THR A 182 31.60 29.94 -5.38
CA THR A 182 31.40 28.90 -6.41
C THR A 182 29.93 28.57 -6.67
N HIS A 183 29.09 28.61 -5.64
CA HIS A 183 27.68 28.19 -5.74
C HIS A 183 26.72 29.36 -5.83
N PHE A 184 27.03 30.47 -5.14
CA PHE A 184 26.10 31.59 -5.01
C PHE A 184 26.52 32.83 -5.80
N ASN A 185 27.74 32.88 -6.37
CA ASN A 185 28.25 33.98 -7.20
C ASN A 185 28.06 35.38 -6.54
N PHE A 186 28.22 35.45 -5.22
CA PHE A 186 28.28 36.69 -4.44
C PHE A 186 29.61 36.76 -3.68
#